data_AF-A0A2E4D041-F1
#
_entry.id   AF-A0A2E4D041-F1
#
_cell.length_a   1.000
_cell.length_b   1.000
_cell.length_c   1.000
_cell.angle_alpha   90.00
_cell.angle_beta   90.00
_cell.angle_gamma   90.00
#
_symmetry.space_group_name_H-M   'P 1'
#
loop_
_entity.id
_entity.type
_entity.pdbx_description
1 polymer ?
#
loop_
_entity_poly.entity_id
_entity_poly.type
_entity_poly.pdbx_seq_one_letter_code
_entity_poly.pdbx_strand_id
1 'polypeptide(L)'
;MNTNNEIKNILKSLDIQEVNSAAYCGHWIDGGGSTIESLNPADGSLIASVRTCSKEDYEIVLNECTKVFDKWKALPAPVRGEYVRRIGEELRKYKKELGALVSLEMGKIRVEGEGEVQEMIDMADYSVGLSRQLYGLNIASERPGHRLMEQWHPLGLVGIISAFNFPVAVWSWNVALAWVCGNVTV
;
A
#
# COMPACT_ATOMS: atom_id res chain seq x y z
N MET A 1 -16.03 -13.80 24.92
CA MET A 1 -16.82 -13.57 23.69
C MET A 1 -16.59 -14.75 22.77
N ASN A 2 -17.60 -15.19 22.01
CA ASN A 2 -17.44 -16.32 21.07
C ASN A 2 -16.51 -15.88 19.92
N THR A 3 -15.42 -16.61 19.66
CA THR A 3 -14.38 -16.27 18.65
C THR A 3 -14.98 -15.98 17.28
N ASN A 4 -16.04 -16.70 16.90
CA ASN A 4 -16.76 -16.47 15.64
C ASN A 4 -17.44 -15.10 15.55
N ASN A 5 -17.90 -14.54 16.67
CA ASN A 5 -18.47 -13.18 16.68
C ASN A 5 -17.37 -12.12 16.56
N GLU A 6 -16.18 -12.38 17.10
CA GLU A 6 -15.03 -11.48 16.96
C GLU A 6 -14.57 -11.42 15.50
N ILE A 7 -14.40 -12.57 14.83
CA ILE A 7 -14.03 -12.63 13.41
C ILE A 7 -15.05 -11.88 12.55
N LYS A 8 -16.35 -12.13 12.72
CA LYS A 8 -17.39 -11.42 11.98
C LYS A 8 -17.35 -9.90 12.18
N ASN A 9 -17.05 -9.45 13.40
CA ASN A 9 -16.93 -8.03 13.70
C ASN A 9 -15.69 -7.41 13.02
N ILE A 10 -14.55 -8.12 13.01
CA ILE A 10 -13.33 -7.68 12.31
C ILE A 10 -13.62 -7.53 10.81
N LEU A 11 -14.14 -8.58 10.16
CA LEU A 11 -14.44 -8.54 8.73
C LEU A 11 -15.41 -7.42 8.37
N LYS A 12 -16.49 -7.27 9.14
CA LYS A 12 -17.46 -6.18 8.96
C LYS A 12 -16.84 -4.79 9.16
N SER A 13 -15.93 -4.63 10.13
CA SER A 13 -15.28 -3.34 10.38
C SER A 13 -14.34 -2.90 9.26
N LEU A 14 -13.80 -3.87 8.52
CA LEU A 14 -12.90 -3.66 7.38
C LEU A 14 -13.64 -3.76 6.03
N ASP A 15 -14.98 -3.82 6.05
CA ASP A 15 -15.83 -3.95 4.87
C ASP A 15 -15.53 -5.18 3.99
N ILE A 16 -15.02 -6.26 4.60
CA ILE A 16 -14.73 -7.52 3.92
C ILE A 16 -16.03 -8.29 3.71
N GLN A 17 -16.31 -8.60 2.45
CA GLN A 17 -17.47 -9.39 2.01
C GLN A 17 -17.11 -10.88 1.93
N GLU A 18 -18.09 -11.74 1.63
CA GLU A 18 -17.84 -13.17 1.40
C GLU A 18 -16.95 -13.41 0.17
N VAL A 19 -17.16 -12.63 -0.90
CA VAL A 19 -16.32 -12.63 -2.11
C VAL A 19 -15.89 -11.19 -2.40
N ASN A 20 -14.58 -10.96 -2.45
CA ASN A 20 -13.96 -9.64 -2.59
C ASN A 20 -13.24 -9.52 -3.94
N SER A 21 -13.12 -8.31 -4.46
CA SER A 21 -12.32 -8.03 -5.66
C SER A 21 -10.83 -7.99 -5.34
N ALA A 22 -9.98 -8.52 -6.23
CA ALA A 22 -8.53 -8.42 -6.14
C ALA A 22 -7.94 -7.13 -6.77
N ALA A 23 -8.76 -6.28 -7.41
CA ALA A 23 -8.26 -5.19 -8.24
C ALA A 23 -8.98 -3.86 -7.97
N TYR A 24 -8.17 -2.80 -7.80
CA TYR A 24 -8.67 -1.46 -7.56
C TYR A 24 -7.88 -0.42 -8.38
N CYS A 25 -8.59 0.43 -9.13
CA CYS A 25 -8.00 1.56 -9.85
C CYS A 25 -8.90 2.80 -9.78
N GLY A 26 -9.29 3.19 -8.56
CA GLY A 26 -10.26 4.26 -8.28
C GLY A 26 -11.71 3.77 -8.14
N HIS A 27 -11.96 2.53 -8.56
CA HIS A 27 -13.13 1.72 -8.26
C HIS A 27 -12.68 0.26 -8.21
N TRP A 28 -13.47 -0.59 -7.54
CA TRP A 28 -13.26 -2.04 -7.55
C TRP A 28 -13.64 -2.60 -8.92
N ILE A 29 -12.83 -3.52 -9.45
CA ILE A 29 -13.12 -4.27 -10.67
C ILE A 29 -13.63 -5.65 -10.25
N ASP A 30 -14.76 -6.11 -10.77
CA ASP A 30 -15.38 -7.37 -10.31
C ASP A 30 -14.48 -8.62 -10.45
N GLY A 31 -13.39 -8.54 -11.20
CA GLY A 31 -12.39 -9.59 -11.41
C GLY A 31 -12.82 -10.62 -12.45
N GLY A 32 -11.98 -10.87 -13.44
CA GLY A 32 -12.18 -11.88 -14.49
C GLY A 32 -11.47 -13.21 -14.23
N GLY A 33 -10.70 -13.32 -13.14
CA GLY A 33 -9.93 -14.52 -12.79
C GLY A 33 -10.71 -15.54 -11.95
N SER A 34 -10.02 -16.60 -11.53
CA SER A 34 -10.57 -17.60 -10.62
C SER A 34 -10.75 -17.04 -9.22
N THR A 35 -11.66 -17.64 -8.45
CA THR A 35 -11.81 -17.31 -7.03
C THR A 35 -10.84 -18.15 -6.20
N ILE A 36 -10.15 -17.50 -5.25
CA ILE A 36 -9.30 -18.15 -4.25
C ILE A 36 -9.94 -18.03 -2.87
N GLU A 37 -9.83 -19.08 -2.07
CA GLU A 37 -10.30 -19.12 -0.69
C GLU A 37 -9.16 -18.73 0.25
N SER A 38 -9.41 -17.80 1.15
CA SER A 38 -8.49 -17.46 2.25
C SER A 38 -8.89 -18.23 3.49
N LEU A 39 -8.01 -19.12 3.93
CA LEU A 39 -8.25 -20.04 5.04
C LEU A 39 -7.45 -19.62 6.26
N ASN A 40 -8.05 -19.73 7.44
CA ASN A 40 -7.37 -19.54 8.70
C ASN A 40 -6.38 -20.70 8.92
N PRO A 41 -5.06 -20.45 9.01
CA PRO A 41 -4.07 -21.51 9.17
C PRO A 41 -4.14 -22.20 10.54
N ALA A 42 -4.80 -21.62 11.55
CA ALA A 42 -4.91 -22.21 12.88
C ALA A 42 -5.93 -23.36 12.96
N ASP A 43 -6.98 -23.34 12.15
CA ASP A 43 -8.07 -24.32 12.21
C ASP A 43 -8.63 -24.77 10.84
N GLY A 44 -8.16 -24.18 9.75
CA GLY A 44 -8.59 -24.48 8.37
C GLY A 44 -9.95 -23.90 8.00
N SER A 45 -10.57 -23.08 8.85
CA SER A 45 -11.86 -22.45 8.54
C SER A 45 -11.73 -21.38 7.45
N LEU A 46 -12.76 -21.25 6.60
CA LEU A 46 -12.83 -20.21 5.59
C LEU A 46 -13.04 -18.83 6.22
N ILE A 47 -12.18 -17.87 5.87
CA ILE A 47 -12.29 -16.47 6.30
C ILE A 47 -13.20 -15.72 5.31
N ALA A 48 -12.79 -15.68 4.05
CA ALA A 48 -13.47 -15.07 2.92
C ALA A 48 -12.81 -15.56 1.61
N SER A 49 -13.36 -15.14 0.47
CA SER A 49 -12.82 -15.45 -0.84
C SER A 49 -12.46 -14.17 -1.61
N VAL A 50 -11.53 -14.30 -2.55
CA VAL A 50 -11.08 -13.20 -3.42
C VAL A 50 -11.19 -13.64 -4.87
N ARG A 51 -11.86 -12.85 -5.72
CA ARG A 51 -11.85 -13.07 -7.17
C ARG A 51 -10.61 -12.41 -7.77
N THR A 52 -9.72 -13.24 -8.30
CA THR A 52 -8.42 -12.80 -8.84
C THR A 52 -8.57 -12.03 -10.15
N CYS A 53 -7.49 -11.37 -10.55
CA CYS A 53 -7.43 -10.60 -11.79
C CYS A 53 -7.26 -11.53 -13.01
N SER A 54 -7.96 -11.24 -14.11
CA SER A 54 -7.54 -11.70 -15.43
C SER A 54 -6.38 -10.84 -15.97
N LYS A 55 -5.85 -11.22 -17.13
CA LYS A 55 -4.87 -10.40 -17.85
C LYS A 55 -5.48 -9.05 -18.25
N GLU A 56 -6.76 -9.05 -18.64
CA GLU A 56 -7.49 -7.85 -19.04
C GLU A 56 -7.67 -6.89 -17.86
N ASP A 57 -7.97 -7.39 -16.65
CA ASP A 57 -8.05 -6.56 -15.44
C ASP A 57 -6.71 -5.89 -15.13
N TYR A 58 -5.60 -6.63 -15.27
CA TYR A 58 -4.26 -6.08 -15.10
C TYR A 58 -3.97 -4.93 -16.07
N GLU A 59 -4.32 -5.09 -17.35
CA GLU A 59 -4.19 -4.01 -18.34
C GLU A 59 -5.07 -2.80 -18.01
N ILE A 60 -6.27 -3.00 -17.47
CA ILE A 60 -7.14 -1.90 -17.01
C ILE A 60 -6.44 -1.12 -15.89
N VAL A 61 -5.93 -1.81 -14.86
CA VAL A 61 -5.24 -1.17 -13.72
C VAL A 61 -3.99 -0.42 -14.19
N LEU A 62 -3.16 -1.05 -15.02
CA LEU A 62 -1.96 -0.40 -15.57
C LEU A 62 -2.27 0.87 -16.35
N ASN A 63 -3.30 0.83 -17.19
CA ASN A 63 -3.69 1.97 -18.01
C ASN A 63 -4.17 3.13 -17.12
N GLU A 64 -4.96 2.86 -16.07
CA GLU A 64 -5.39 3.90 -15.12
C GLU A 64 -4.22 4.46 -14.30
N CYS A 65 -3.32 3.61 -13.79
CA CYS A 65 -2.12 4.07 -13.10
C CYS A 65 -1.26 4.99 -13.98
N THR A 66 -1.09 4.61 -15.26
CA THR A 66 -0.34 5.41 -16.24
C THR A 66 -0.98 6.77 -16.48
N LYS A 67 -2.32 6.83 -16.60
CA LYS A 67 -3.07 8.10 -16.76
C LYS A 67 -2.93 9.01 -15.52
N VAL A 68 -2.93 8.44 -14.32
CA VAL A 68 -2.83 9.21 -13.07
C VAL A 68 -1.40 9.69 -12.80
N PHE A 69 -0.38 8.99 -13.30
CA PHE A 69 1.02 9.34 -13.07
C PHE A 69 1.35 10.79 -13.43
N ASP A 70 0.87 11.29 -14.57
CA ASP A 70 1.12 12.67 -15.00
C ASP A 70 0.58 13.71 -14.01
N LYS A 71 -0.58 13.43 -13.41
CA LYS A 71 -1.17 14.30 -12.36
C LYS A 71 -0.41 14.15 -11.05
N TRP A 72 -0.07 12.92 -10.67
CA TRP A 72 0.61 12.63 -9.40
C TRP A 72 2.03 13.21 -9.36
N LYS A 73 2.82 13.04 -10.42
CA LYS A 73 4.20 13.55 -10.49
C LYS A 73 4.27 15.08 -10.47
N ALA A 74 3.21 15.75 -10.93
CA ALA A 74 3.11 17.21 -10.95
C ALA A 74 2.81 17.81 -9.55
N LEU A 75 2.30 17.02 -8.59
CA LEU A 75 2.11 17.50 -7.23
C LEU A 75 3.47 17.74 -6.55
N PRO A 76 3.67 18.85 -5.82
CA PRO A 76 4.88 19.04 -5.03
C PRO A 76 5.09 17.91 -4.02
N ALA A 77 6.34 17.50 -3.80
CA ALA A 77 6.64 16.39 -2.88
C ALA A 77 6.03 16.54 -1.47
N PRO A 78 6.04 17.72 -0.82
CA PRO A 78 5.38 17.89 0.47
C PRO A 78 3.86 17.67 0.44
N VAL A 79 3.20 17.94 -0.69
CA VAL A 79 1.76 17.67 -0.86
C VAL A 79 1.51 16.18 -0.99
N ARG A 80 2.38 15.44 -1.70
CA ARG A 80 2.34 13.97 -1.73
C ARG A 80 2.55 13.39 -0.33
N GLY A 81 3.47 13.96 0.45
CA GLY A 81 3.68 13.64 1.87
C GLY A 81 2.41 13.80 2.72
N GLU A 82 1.58 14.82 2.48
CA GLU A 82 0.31 15.00 3.20
C GLU A 82 -0.69 13.88 2.89
N TYR A 83 -0.76 13.39 1.65
CA TYR A 83 -1.59 12.22 1.33
C TYR A 83 -1.11 10.97 2.07
N VAL A 84 0.20 10.74 2.13
CA VAL A 84 0.79 9.62 2.89
C VAL A 84 0.53 9.76 4.39
N ARG A 85 0.62 10.97 4.95
CA ARG A 85 0.26 11.25 6.35
C ARG A 85 -1.18 10.83 6.66
N ARG A 86 -2.12 11.20 5.79
CA ARG A 86 -3.54 10.85 5.95
C ARG A 86 -3.77 9.34 5.91
N ILE A 87 -3.01 8.60 5.10
CA ILE A 87 -3.04 7.13 5.10
C ILE A 87 -2.56 6.59 6.44
N GLY A 88 -1.46 7.13 6.99
CA GLY A 88 -1.01 6.82 8.35
C GLY A 88 -2.10 7.04 9.41
N GLU A 89 -2.88 8.13 9.31
CA GLU A 89 -4.01 8.36 10.23
C GLU A 89 -5.12 7.32 10.09
N GLU A 90 -5.50 6.92 8.87
CA GLU A 90 -6.50 5.87 8.69
C GLU A 90 -5.98 4.52 9.21
N LEU A 91 -4.71 4.19 8.97
CA LEU A 91 -4.08 2.98 9.52
C LEU A 91 -4.10 2.97 11.06
N ARG A 92 -3.87 4.11 11.72
CA ARG A 92 -3.98 4.23 13.19
C ARG A 92 -5.38 3.91 13.69
N LYS A 93 -6.42 4.35 12.99
CA LYS A 93 -7.83 4.10 13.39
C LYS A 93 -8.16 2.60 13.36
N TYR A 94 -7.63 1.88 12.38
CA TYR A 94 -7.93 0.46 12.14
C TYR A 94 -6.80 -0.49 12.59
N LYS A 95 -5.83 0.00 13.37
CA LYS A 95 -4.62 -0.77 13.71
C LYS A 95 -4.94 -2.13 14.33
N LYS A 96 -5.92 -2.18 15.23
CA LYS A 96 -6.29 -3.40 15.96
C LYS A 96 -7.02 -4.40 15.07
N GLU A 97 -7.89 -3.90 14.20
CA GLU A 97 -8.69 -4.68 13.26
C GLU A 97 -7.80 -5.26 12.16
N LEU A 98 -6.92 -4.44 11.58
CA LEU A 98 -5.93 -4.87 10.58
C LEU A 98 -4.92 -5.85 11.17
N GLY A 99 -4.39 -5.57 12.37
CA GLY A 99 -3.46 -6.48 13.03
C GLY A 99 -4.11 -7.83 13.36
N ALA A 100 -5.38 -7.83 13.74
CA ALA A 100 -6.14 -9.06 13.94
C ALA A 100 -6.38 -9.83 12.63
N LEU A 101 -6.64 -9.12 11.52
CA LEU A 101 -6.77 -9.75 10.20
C LEU A 101 -5.46 -10.40 9.76
N VAL A 102 -4.32 -9.72 9.93
CA VAL A 102 -2.99 -10.30 9.65
C VAL A 102 -2.78 -11.57 10.46
N SER A 103 -3.13 -11.56 11.74
CA SER A 103 -3.06 -12.77 12.57
C SER A 103 -4.01 -13.87 12.13
N LEU A 104 -5.23 -13.52 11.71
CA LEU A 104 -6.25 -14.46 11.29
C LEU A 104 -5.88 -15.17 9.98
N GLU A 105 -5.33 -14.45 9.02
CA GLU A 105 -5.02 -14.96 7.68
C GLU A 105 -3.59 -15.50 7.55
N MET A 106 -2.59 -14.79 8.08
CA MET A 106 -1.18 -15.21 7.98
C MET A 106 -0.78 -16.20 9.09
N GLY A 107 -1.41 -16.09 10.28
CA GLY A 107 -1.19 -17.02 11.40
C GLY A 107 -0.17 -16.56 12.44
N LYS A 108 0.39 -15.35 12.33
CA LYS A 108 1.26 -14.78 13.38
C LYS A 108 0.47 -14.34 14.61
N ILE A 109 1.12 -14.24 15.76
CA ILE A 109 0.47 -13.80 16.99
C ILE A 109 -0.03 -12.34 16.88
N ARG A 110 -1.12 -12.01 17.58
CA ARG A 110 -1.80 -10.70 17.45
C ARG A 110 -0.88 -9.50 17.65
N VAL A 111 0.06 -9.59 18.60
CA VAL A 111 0.99 -8.49 18.87
C VAL A 111 1.94 -8.25 17.69
N GLU A 112 2.31 -9.30 16.95
CA GLU A 112 3.13 -9.17 15.73
C GLU A 112 2.30 -8.61 14.57
N GLY A 113 1.03 -9.01 14.44
CA GLY A 113 0.12 -8.41 13.44
C GLY A 113 -0.10 -6.91 13.69
N GLU A 114 -0.40 -6.52 14.93
CA GLU A 114 -0.52 -5.10 15.31
C GLU A 114 0.83 -4.35 15.21
N GLY A 115 1.94 -5.03 15.47
CA GLY A 115 3.29 -4.51 15.27
C GLY A 115 3.57 -4.23 13.80
N GLU A 116 3.21 -5.14 12.90
CA GLU A 116 3.39 -4.97 11.46
C GLU A 116 2.59 -3.78 10.92
N VAL A 117 1.35 -3.58 11.40
CA VAL A 117 0.58 -2.37 11.05
C VAL A 117 1.19 -1.11 11.65
N GLN A 118 1.82 -1.19 12.83
CA GLN A 118 2.59 -0.07 13.38
C GLN A 118 3.75 0.31 12.47
N GLU A 119 4.45 -0.66 11.87
CA GLU A 119 5.52 -0.35 10.91
C GLU A 119 5.01 0.40 9.67
N MET A 120 3.80 0.09 9.21
CA MET A 120 3.16 0.87 8.13
C MET A 120 2.92 2.32 8.54
N ILE A 121 2.45 2.53 9.77
CA ILE A 121 2.17 3.85 10.35
C ILE A 121 3.47 4.65 10.50
N ASP A 122 4.51 4.04 11.04
CA ASP A 122 5.80 4.68 11.26
C ASP A 122 6.48 5.03 9.92
N MET A 123 6.35 4.16 8.91
CA MET A 123 6.83 4.45 7.55
C MET A 123 6.05 5.57 6.87
N ALA A 124 4.75 5.70 7.13
CA ALA A 124 3.98 6.83 6.65
C ALA A 124 4.54 8.14 7.24
N ASP A 125 4.74 8.22 8.57
CA ASP A 125 5.28 9.40 9.25
C ASP A 125 6.70 9.75 8.77
N TYR A 126 7.58 8.74 8.68
CA TYR A 126 8.93 8.93 8.14
C TYR A 126 8.89 9.53 6.73
N SER A 127 8.01 9.00 5.88
CA SER A 127 7.86 9.45 4.50
C SER A 127 7.36 10.91 4.41
N VAL A 128 6.58 11.39 5.39
CA VAL A 128 6.21 12.83 5.47
C VAL A 128 7.46 13.70 5.61
N GLY A 129 8.38 13.33 6.52
CA GLY A 129 9.66 14.01 6.67
C GLY A 129 10.48 13.97 5.39
N LEU A 130 10.63 12.76 4.82
CA LEU A 130 11.38 12.54 3.59
C LEU A 130 10.85 13.35 2.41
N SER A 131 9.53 13.55 2.32
CA SER A 131 8.90 14.35 1.25
C SER A 131 9.38 15.80 1.18
N ARG A 132 9.99 16.32 2.27
CA ARG A 132 10.60 17.65 2.36
C ARG A 132 12.11 17.63 2.17
N GLN A 133 12.69 16.44 1.99
CA GLN A 133 14.13 16.19 1.92
C GLN A 133 14.57 15.55 0.59
N LEU A 134 13.68 15.52 -0.42
CA LEU A 134 14.01 15.08 -1.79
C LEU A 134 14.82 16.16 -2.55
N TYR A 135 15.89 16.67 -1.95
CA TYR A 135 16.78 17.66 -2.55
C TYR A 135 17.89 17.00 -3.37
N GLY A 136 18.34 17.69 -4.42
CA GLY A 136 19.60 17.41 -5.08
C GLY A 136 20.70 18.38 -4.65
N LEU A 137 21.90 18.18 -5.17
CA LEU A 137 23.06 19.02 -4.90
C LEU A 137 23.22 20.14 -5.93
N ASN A 138 23.68 21.32 -5.50
CA ASN A 138 24.27 22.32 -6.39
C ASN A 138 25.80 22.23 -6.24
N ILE A 139 26.50 22.04 -7.35
CA ILE A 139 27.93 21.76 -7.37
C ILE A 139 28.64 22.88 -8.15
N ALA A 140 29.80 23.31 -7.66
CA ALA A 140 30.63 24.29 -8.37
C ALA A 140 31.11 23.68 -9.69
N SER A 141 30.76 24.31 -10.83
CA SER A 141 31.27 23.89 -12.13
C SER A 141 32.68 24.44 -12.33
N GLU A 142 33.56 23.63 -12.91
CA GLU A 142 34.88 24.08 -13.39
C GLU A 142 34.78 24.98 -14.63
N ARG A 143 33.64 24.96 -15.34
CA ARG A 143 33.46 25.67 -16.61
C ARG A 143 32.89 27.06 -16.35
N PRO A 144 33.55 28.15 -16.82
CA PRO A 144 33.02 29.50 -16.66
C PRO A 144 31.60 29.64 -17.23
N GLY A 145 30.72 30.32 -16.48
CA GLY A 145 29.32 30.55 -16.89
C GLY A 145 28.40 29.33 -16.84
N HIS A 146 28.83 28.20 -16.26
CA HIS A 146 28.01 26.99 -16.18
C HIS A 146 27.51 26.72 -14.76
N ARG A 147 26.27 26.24 -14.66
CA ARG A 147 25.68 25.70 -13.43
C ARG A 147 25.68 24.17 -13.51
N LEU A 148 26.16 23.52 -12.47
CA LEU A 148 26.07 22.07 -12.29
C LEU A 148 25.12 21.76 -11.14
N MET A 149 24.10 20.94 -11.40
CA MET A 149 23.13 20.52 -10.38
C MET A 149 22.70 19.08 -10.59
N GLU A 150 22.44 18.39 -9.48
CA GLU A 150 21.82 17.08 -9.43
C GLU A 150 20.31 17.25 -9.23
N GLN A 151 19.51 16.45 -9.95
CA GLN A 151 18.06 16.46 -9.84
C GLN A 151 17.55 15.04 -9.76
N TRP A 152 16.50 14.86 -8.96
CA TRP A 152 15.79 13.60 -8.79
C TRP A 152 14.38 13.73 -9.37
N HIS A 153 14.02 12.78 -10.22
CA HIS A 153 12.70 12.71 -10.83
C HIS A 153 12.07 11.34 -10.57
N PRO A 154 10.73 11.24 -10.49
CA PRO A 154 10.05 9.96 -10.36
C PRO A 154 10.36 9.04 -11.55
N LEU A 155 10.39 7.73 -11.29
CA LEU A 155 10.60 6.69 -12.31
C LEU A 155 9.34 6.45 -13.14
N GLY A 156 8.14 6.54 -12.54
CA GLY A 156 6.89 6.18 -13.21
C GLY A 156 6.00 5.29 -12.36
N LEU A 157 5.72 4.10 -12.89
CA LEU A 157 5.10 3.00 -12.15
C LEU A 157 6.16 2.20 -11.39
N VAL A 158 5.84 1.82 -10.16
CA VAL A 158 6.62 0.87 -9.36
C VAL A 158 5.75 -0.34 -9.06
N GLY A 159 6.13 -1.51 -9.60
CA GLY A 159 5.49 -2.78 -9.29
C GLY A 159 5.98 -3.37 -7.98
N ILE A 160 5.09 -3.79 -7.10
CA ILE A 160 5.41 -4.26 -5.75
C ILE A 160 4.81 -5.66 -5.55
N ILE A 161 5.67 -6.67 -5.53
CA ILE A 161 5.29 -8.06 -5.25
C ILE A 161 5.76 -8.39 -3.83
N SER A 162 4.81 -8.56 -2.89
CA SER A 162 5.10 -8.90 -1.49
C SER A 162 5.04 -10.41 -1.23
N ALA A 163 5.77 -10.85 -0.21
CA ALA A 163 5.70 -12.21 0.31
C ALA A 163 4.58 -12.36 1.35
N PHE A 164 4.15 -13.59 1.61
CA PHE A 164 3.04 -13.89 2.53
C PHE A 164 3.36 -13.59 4.01
N ASN A 165 4.63 -13.62 4.41
CA ASN A 165 5.01 -13.59 5.82
C ASN A 165 5.00 -12.19 6.45
N PHE A 166 5.04 -11.14 5.63
CA PHE A 166 4.84 -9.74 6.01
C PHE A 166 3.88 -9.10 4.99
N PRO A 167 2.59 -9.47 5.04
CA PRO A 167 1.65 -9.13 3.99
C PRO A 167 1.36 -7.61 3.90
N VAL A 168 1.62 -6.84 4.95
CA VAL A 168 1.29 -5.40 4.99
C VAL A 168 2.52 -4.51 5.13
N ALA A 169 3.56 -4.93 5.87
CA ALA A 169 4.75 -4.11 6.10
C ALA A 169 5.57 -3.92 4.82
N VAL A 170 5.96 -5.01 4.14
CA VAL A 170 6.78 -4.94 2.91
C VAL A 170 6.12 -4.09 1.84
N TRP A 171 4.80 -4.23 1.70
CA TRP A 171 4.00 -3.38 0.81
C TRP A 171 4.10 -1.91 1.24
N SER A 172 3.79 -1.60 2.50
CA SER A 172 3.73 -0.21 2.99
C SER A 172 5.07 0.54 2.91
N TRP A 173 6.19 -0.15 3.18
CA TRP A 173 7.52 0.45 3.13
C TRP A 173 7.84 0.94 1.71
N ASN A 174 7.52 0.12 0.71
CA ASN A 174 7.75 0.46 -0.69
C ASN A 174 6.76 1.50 -1.19
N VAL A 175 5.48 1.34 -0.86
CA VAL A 175 4.40 2.21 -1.34
C VAL A 175 4.56 3.64 -0.80
N ALA A 176 4.80 3.80 0.51
CA ALA A 176 4.94 5.13 1.11
C ALA A 176 6.10 5.91 0.49
N LEU A 177 7.26 5.26 0.29
CA LEU A 177 8.43 5.85 -0.37
C LEU A 177 8.18 6.14 -1.85
N ALA A 178 7.59 5.19 -2.59
CA ALA A 178 7.29 5.37 -4.01
C ALA A 178 6.36 6.58 -4.22
N TRP A 179 5.31 6.70 -3.41
CA TRP A 179 4.36 7.80 -3.47
C TRP A 179 4.99 9.16 -3.16
N VAL A 180 5.77 9.30 -2.07
CA VAL A 180 6.43 10.59 -1.79
C VAL A 180 7.49 10.95 -2.83
N CYS A 181 8.15 9.95 -3.43
CA CYS A 181 9.04 10.13 -4.58
C CYS A 181 8.32 10.44 -5.89
N GLY A 182 6.98 10.48 -5.91
CA GLY A 182 6.16 10.88 -7.05
C GLY A 182 5.84 9.78 -8.05
N ASN A 183 6.05 8.52 -7.67
CA ASN A 183 5.66 7.35 -8.45
C ASN A 183 4.23 6.94 -8.11
N VAL A 184 3.58 6.27 -9.05
CA VAL A 184 2.37 5.47 -8.80
C VAL A 184 2.78 4.00 -8.61
N THR A 185 1.94 3.21 -7.95
CA THR A 185 2.28 1.83 -7.56
C THR A 185 1.27 0.84 -8.12
N VAL A 186 1.73 -0.36 -8.44
CA VAL A 186 0.89 -1.52 -8.77
C VAL A 186 1.35 -2.73 -7.97
#